data_AF-A0A4V3C484-F1
#
_entry.id   AF-A0A4V3C484-F1
#
_cell.length_a   1.000
_cell.length_b   1.000
_cell.length_c   1.000
_cell.angle_alpha   90.00
_cell.angle_beta   90.00
_cell.angle_gamma   90.00
#
_symmetry.space_group_name_H-M   'P 1'
#
loop_
_entity.id
_entity.type
_entity.pdbx_description
1 polymer ?
#
loop_
_entity_poly.entity_id
_entity_poly.type
_entity_poly.pdbx_seq_one_letter_code
_entity_poly.pdbx_strand_id
1 'polypeptide(L)'
;MEFLDFTLPEFAFLDGSDHEPNNVTATRNIIQHNPTHTVLEVLDMQEPLEFKLNASVQTFDFIYHNTFGEKENHKLAVHFTMAEEKELKEVFLKAAKWYSDYLTWEDGNIQDEEV
;
A
#
# COMPACT_ATOMS: atom_id res chain seq x y z
N MET A 1 16.79 1.12 -18.18
CA MET A 1 16.17 1.59 -16.93
C MET A 1 14.68 1.45 -17.16
N GLU A 2 14.04 0.48 -16.50
CA GLU A 2 12.63 0.13 -16.74
C GLU A 2 11.75 0.81 -15.67
N PHE A 3 10.61 1.33 -16.10
CA PHE A 3 9.59 1.89 -15.22
C PHE A 3 8.70 0.75 -14.73
N LEU A 4 8.32 0.75 -13.46
CA LEU A 4 7.32 -0.19 -12.96
C LEU A 4 5.95 0.19 -13.56
N ASP A 5 5.33 -0.75 -14.27
CA ASP A 5 3.95 -0.58 -14.71
C ASP A 5 3.02 -0.70 -13.49
N PHE A 6 2.46 0.44 -13.08
CA PHE A 6 1.56 0.55 -11.94
C PHE A 6 0.11 0.24 -12.32
N THR A 7 -0.16 -0.27 -13.51
CA THR A 7 -1.53 -0.54 -13.96
C THR A 7 -2.08 -1.78 -13.26
N LEU A 8 -3.29 -1.68 -12.70
CA LEU A 8 -4.08 -2.85 -12.28
C LEU A 8 -4.80 -3.47 -13.48
N PRO A 9 -5.04 -4.80 -13.51
CA PRO A 9 -5.83 -5.43 -14.58
C PRO A 9 -7.28 -4.91 -14.57
N GLU A 10 -8.01 -5.12 -15.68
CA GLU A 10 -9.39 -4.63 -15.88
C GLU A 10 -10.34 -5.06 -14.75
N PHE A 11 -10.14 -6.27 -14.21
CA PHE A 11 -10.81 -6.77 -13.03
C PHE A 11 -9.77 -7.42 -12.11
N ALA A 12 -9.78 -7.05 -10.83
CA ALA A 12 -8.95 -7.68 -9.80
C ALA A 12 -9.82 -7.90 -8.56
N PHE A 13 -9.69 -9.08 -7.93
CA PHE A 13 -10.05 -9.17 -6.52
C PHE A 13 -8.97 -8.46 -5.71
N LEU A 14 -9.39 -7.65 -4.74
CA LEU A 14 -8.46 -6.93 -3.87
C LEU A 14 -7.62 -7.88 -2.99
N ASP A 15 -8.12 -9.09 -2.73
CA ASP A 15 -7.50 -10.07 -1.84
C ASP A 15 -7.96 -11.51 -2.17
N GLY A 16 -8.01 -11.88 -3.46
CA GLY A 16 -8.72 -13.13 -3.84
C GLY A 16 -8.23 -13.84 -5.09
N SER A 17 -7.14 -13.39 -5.69
CA SER A 17 -6.66 -13.96 -6.95
C SER A 17 -5.64 -15.10 -6.76
N ASP A 18 -5.46 -15.64 -5.55
CA ASP A 18 -4.47 -16.72 -5.27
C ASP A 18 -4.65 -17.99 -6.08
N HIS A 19 -5.86 -18.19 -6.61
CA HIS A 19 -6.18 -19.29 -7.52
C HIS A 19 -5.60 -19.10 -8.94
N GLU A 20 -5.11 -17.91 -9.29
CA GLU A 20 -4.49 -17.63 -10.58
C GLU A 20 -2.98 -17.95 -10.55
N PRO A 21 -2.46 -18.71 -11.52
CA PRO A 21 -1.05 -19.11 -11.55
C PRO A 21 -0.06 -17.94 -11.75
N ASN A 22 -0.56 -16.75 -12.13
CA ASN A 22 0.22 -15.51 -12.29
C ASN A 22 -0.50 -14.34 -11.59
N ASN A 23 -0.99 -14.55 -10.38
CA ASN A 23 -1.69 -13.51 -9.62
C ASN A 23 -0.82 -12.26 -9.44
N VAL A 24 -1.15 -11.21 -10.20
CA VAL A 24 -0.40 -9.94 -10.20
C VAL A 24 -0.54 -9.19 -8.88
N THR A 25 -1.51 -9.55 -8.02
CA THR A 25 -1.75 -8.90 -6.72
C THR A 25 -1.34 -9.73 -5.51
N ALA A 26 -0.86 -10.97 -5.68
CA ALA A 26 -0.52 -11.88 -4.57
C ALA A 26 0.49 -11.31 -3.55
N THR A 27 1.32 -10.35 -3.96
CA THR A 27 2.34 -9.73 -3.11
C THR A 27 2.13 -8.22 -2.97
N ARG A 28 0.96 -7.71 -3.33
CA ARG A 28 0.67 -6.27 -3.37
C ARG A 28 -0.31 -5.91 -2.28
N ASN A 29 0.06 -4.91 -1.47
CA ASN A 29 -0.78 -4.41 -0.40
C ASN A 29 -1.74 -3.34 -0.96
N ILE A 30 -2.93 -3.77 -1.37
CA ILE A 30 -3.95 -2.88 -1.95
C ILE A 30 -4.97 -2.46 -0.89
N ILE A 31 -5.23 -1.15 -0.77
CA ILE A 31 -6.23 -0.58 0.14
C ILE A 31 -7.31 0.10 -0.67
N GLN A 32 -8.58 -0.19 -0.37
CA GLN A 32 -9.73 0.53 -0.92
C GLN A 32 -10.38 1.44 0.12
N HIS A 33 -10.40 2.75 -0.14
CA HIS A 33 -11.23 3.69 0.59
C HIS A 33 -12.60 3.80 -0.09
N ASN A 34 -13.59 3.11 0.49
CA ASN A 34 -14.93 2.96 -0.09
C ASN A 34 -15.65 4.28 -0.41
N PRO A 35 -15.67 5.31 0.46
CA PRO A 35 -16.46 6.53 0.21
C PRO A 35 -16.08 7.28 -1.06
N THR A 36 -14.79 7.26 -1.42
CA THR A 36 -14.25 7.97 -2.59
C THR A 36 -13.83 7.04 -3.71
N HIS A 37 -14.11 5.74 -3.56
CA HIS A 37 -13.62 4.68 -4.43
C HIS A 37 -12.11 4.76 -4.68
N THR A 38 -11.35 5.24 -3.71
CA THR A 38 -9.90 5.41 -3.88
C THR A 38 -9.22 4.07 -3.71
N VAL A 39 -8.46 3.65 -4.72
CA VAL A 39 -7.64 2.44 -4.70
C VAL A 39 -6.19 2.86 -4.55
N LEU A 40 -5.58 2.40 -3.47
CA LEU A 40 -4.21 2.71 -3.08
C LEU A 40 -3.40 1.42 -3.06
N GLU A 41 -2.11 1.54 -3.29
CA GLU A 41 -1.16 0.49 -3.01
C GLU A 41 -0.08 1.00 -2.06
N VAL A 42 0.30 0.16 -1.10
CA VAL A 42 1.41 0.40 -0.19
C VAL A 42 2.68 -0.22 -0.78
N LEU A 43 3.70 0.62 -0.95
CA LEU A 43 5.03 0.22 -1.38
C LEU A 43 5.97 0.27 -0.19
N ASP A 44 6.67 -0.84 0.06
CA ASP A 44 7.78 -0.88 1.00
C ASP A 44 9.03 -0.26 0.35
N MET A 45 9.60 0.74 1.02
CA MET A 45 10.75 1.50 0.54
C MET A 45 12.06 1.08 1.21
N GLN A 46 12.09 -0.06 1.93
CA GLN A 46 13.29 -0.61 2.54
C GLN A 46 14.32 -1.16 1.52
N GLU A 47 13.88 -1.60 0.34
CA GLU A 47 14.75 -1.97 -0.77
C GLU A 47 15.07 -0.75 -1.66
N PRO A 48 16.33 -0.53 -2.08
CA PRO A 48 16.74 0.63 -2.90
C PRO A 48 16.27 0.56 -4.36
N LEU A 49 15.31 -0.32 -4.67
CA LEU A 49 14.54 -0.21 -5.90
C LEU A 49 13.68 1.04 -5.77
N GLU A 50 14.27 2.17 -6.15
CA GLU A 50 13.54 3.39 -6.48
C GLU A 50 12.49 3.02 -7.54
N PHE A 51 11.28 2.68 -7.10
CA PHE A 51 10.15 2.55 -7.99
C PHE A 51 9.97 3.90 -8.65
N LYS A 52 10.42 4.00 -9.91
CA LYS A 52 10.17 5.18 -10.73
C LYS A 52 8.72 5.12 -11.16
N LEU A 53 7.85 5.56 -10.26
CA LEU A 53 6.45 5.83 -10.57
C LEU A 53 6.39 6.94 -11.62
N ASN A 54 5.42 6.86 -12.51
CA ASN A 54 5.12 7.96 -13.42
C ASN A 54 4.83 9.22 -12.58
N ALA A 55 5.38 10.38 -12.97
CA ALA A 55 5.23 11.64 -12.24
C ALA A 55 3.77 12.11 -12.07
N SER A 56 2.84 11.55 -12.85
CA SER A 56 1.40 11.78 -12.72
C SER A 56 0.73 10.98 -11.60
N VAL A 57 1.39 9.96 -11.04
CA VAL A 57 0.87 9.16 -9.94
C VAL A 57 0.92 9.98 -8.65
N GLN A 58 -0.24 10.15 -8.03
CA GLN A 58 -0.35 10.82 -6.74
C GLN A 58 0.16 9.88 -5.66
N THR A 59 1.06 10.38 -4.80
CA THR A 59 1.73 9.58 -3.78
C THR A 59 1.76 10.28 -2.42
N PHE A 60 1.95 9.49 -1.37
CA PHE A 60 2.10 9.98 0.00
C PHE A 60 3.06 9.09 0.78
N ASP A 61 4.10 9.70 1.35
CA ASP A 61 5.13 9.01 2.15
C ASP A 61 4.76 8.99 3.62
N PHE A 62 4.96 7.85 4.27
CA PHE A 62 4.76 7.70 5.71
C PHE A 62 5.80 6.75 6.30
N ILE A 63 6.01 6.89 7.61
CA ILE A 63 6.97 6.07 8.36
C ILE A 63 6.18 5.30 9.41
N TYR A 64 6.35 3.99 9.42
CA TYR A 64 5.91 3.11 10.49
C TYR A 64 7.07 2.86 11.45
N HIS A 65 6.75 2.78 12.73
CA HIS A 65 7.69 2.40 13.78
C HIS A 65 7.21 1.10 14.38
N ASN A 66 7.95 0.02 14.11
CA ASN A 66 7.58 -1.30 14.61
C ASN A 66 7.77 -1.39 16.13
N THR A 67 7.23 -2.44 16.72
CA THR A 67 7.27 -2.68 18.18
C THR A 67 8.70 -2.81 18.74
N PHE A 68 9.68 -3.12 17.88
CA PHE A 68 11.11 -3.20 18.20
C PHE A 68 11.84 -1.84 18.07
N GLY A 69 11.15 -0.79 17.63
CA GLY A 69 11.69 0.56 17.48
C GLY A 69 12.42 0.82 16.15
N GLU A 70 12.34 -0.11 15.20
CA GLU A 70 12.88 0.07 13.86
C GLU A 70 11.96 0.94 13.01
N LYS A 71 12.54 1.62 12.02
CA LYS A 71 11.82 2.53 11.11
C LYS A 71 11.61 1.86 9.78
N GLU A 72 10.35 1.80 9.37
CA GLU A 72 9.95 1.24 8.09
C GLU A 72 9.35 2.37 7.24
N ASN A 73 9.96 2.62 6.08
CA ASN A 73 9.52 3.68 5.18
C ASN A 73 8.54 3.08 4.18
N HIS A 74 7.38 3.71 4.04
CA HIS A 74 6.36 3.27 3.10
C HIS A 74 5.87 4.43 2.24
N LYS A 75 5.36 4.08 1.05
CA LYS A 75 4.74 5.02 0.12
C LYS A 75 3.38 4.51 -0.30
N LEU A 76 2.35 5.33 -0.14
CA LEU A 76 1.06 5.11 -0.76
C LEU A 76 1.09 5.67 -2.18
N ALA A 77 0.60 4.89 -3.14
CA ALA A 77 0.44 5.32 -4.53
C ALA A 77 -0.99 5.06 -5.01
N VAL A 78 -1.57 6.03 -5.70
CA VAL A 78 -2.97 6.01 -6.14
C VAL A 78 -3.10 5.33 -7.50
N HIS A 79 -3.90 4.28 -7.57
CA HIS A 79 -4.35 3.65 -8.82
C HIS A 79 -5.54 4.39 -9.42
N PHE A 80 -6.51 4.72 -8.57
CA PHE A 80 -7.74 5.39 -8.97
C PHE A 80 -8.33 6.16 -7.79
N THR A 81 -9.03 7.27 -8.07
CA THR A 81 -9.74 8.03 -7.04
C THR A 81 -10.84 8.90 -7.66
N MET A 82 -11.98 9.00 -6.97
CA MET A 82 -12.97 10.06 -7.22
C MET A 82 -12.82 11.26 -6.28
N ALA A 83 -11.93 11.17 -5.28
CA ALA A 83 -11.66 12.26 -4.35
C ALA A 83 -11.01 13.46 -5.05
N GLU A 84 -11.42 14.67 -4.67
CA GLU A 84 -10.68 15.90 -5.00
C GLU A 84 -9.37 15.99 -4.22
N GLU A 85 -8.43 16.84 -4.65
CA GLU A 85 -7.08 16.93 -4.06
C GLU A 85 -7.10 17.13 -2.53
N LYS A 86 -8.01 17.96 -2.03
CA LYS A 86 -8.13 18.22 -0.58
C LYS A 86 -8.59 16.98 0.18
N GLU A 87 -9.57 16.26 -0.36
CA GLU A 87 -10.11 15.05 0.25
C GLU A 87 -9.10 13.89 0.16
N LEU A 88 -8.38 13.78 -0.96
CA LEU A 88 -7.36 12.76 -1.15
C LEU A 88 -6.25 12.83 -0.08
N LYS A 89 -5.88 14.04 0.36
CA LYS A 89 -4.94 14.22 1.50
C LYS A 89 -5.46 13.58 2.78
N GLU A 90 -6.75 13.70 3.05
CA GLU A 90 -7.37 13.06 4.22
C GLU A 90 -7.45 11.54 4.04
N VAL A 91 -7.72 11.07 2.82
CA VAL A 91 -7.71 9.63 2.49
C VAL A 91 -6.32 9.03 2.73
N PHE A 92 -5.25 9.70 2.29
CA PHE A 92 -3.88 9.24 2.55
C PHE A 92 -3.58 9.09 4.04
N LEU A 93 -3.94 10.09 4.85
CA LEU A 93 -3.71 10.04 6.31
C LEU A 93 -4.47 8.88 6.96
N LYS A 94 -5.73 8.66 6.55
CA LYS A 94 -6.55 7.55 7.05
C LYS A 94 -5.98 6.19 6.63
N ALA A 95 -5.55 6.06 5.38
CA ALA A 95 -4.97 4.83 4.86
C ALA A 95 -3.64 4.50 5.53
N ALA A 96 -2.75 5.48 5.69
CA ALA A 96 -1.48 5.32 6.40
C ALA A 96 -1.71 4.86 7.84
N LYS A 97 -2.65 5.50 8.55
CA LYS A 97 -3.00 5.09 9.92
C LYS A 97 -3.54 3.66 9.96
N TRP A 98 -4.49 3.34 9.09
CA TRP A 98 -5.10 2.01 9.04
C TRP A 98 -4.06 0.92 8.76
N TYR A 99 -3.14 1.16 7.82
CA TYR A 99 -2.07 0.22 7.51
C TYR A 99 -1.07 0.08 8.66
N SER A 100 -0.72 1.17 9.34
CA SER A 100 0.11 1.10 10.56
C SER A 100 -0.57 0.32 11.69
N ASP A 101 -1.89 0.47 11.87
CA ASP A 101 -2.65 -0.33 12.85
C ASP A 101 -2.61 -1.83 12.47
N TYR A 102 -2.69 -2.15 11.17
CA TYR A 102 -2.51 -3.52 10.66
C TYR A 102 -1.11 -4.06 10.95
N LEU A 103 -0.04 -3.31 10.65
CA LEU A 103 1.33 -3.72 10.94
C LEU A 103 1.56 -3.95 12.44
N THR A 104 1.00 -3.11 13.31
CA THR A 104 1.08 -3.34 14.77
C THR A 104 0.40 -4.62 15.20
N TRP A 105 -0.67 -5.04 14.53
CA TRP A 105 -1.30 -6.33 14.78
C TRP A 105 -0.41 -7.49 14.28
N GLU A 106 0.18 -7.37 13.09
CA GLU A 106 1.12 -8.36 12.53
C GLU A 106 2.38 -8.54 13.39
N ASP A 107 2.98 -7.44 13.86
CA ASP A 107 4.10 -7.45 14.81
C ASP A 107 3.78 -8.29 16.06
N GLY A 108 2.56 -8.14 16.58
CA GLY A 108 2.08 -8.89 17.74
C GLY A 108 1.95 -10.39 17.44
N ASN A 109 1.48 -10.76 16.25
CA ASN A 109 1.40 -12.17 15.83
C ASN A 109 2.78 -12.80 15.74
N ILE A 110 3.77 -12.09 15.18
CA ILE A 110 5.16 -12.55 15.08
C ILE A 110 5.74 -12.77 16.50
N GLN A 111 5.49 -11.83 17.41
CA GLN A 111 5.95 -11.95 18.79
C GLN A 111 5.36 -13.18 19.50
N ASP A 112 4.08 -13.49 19.28
CA ASP A 112 3.43 -14.65 19.88
C ASP A 112 3.91 -15.99 19.28
N GLU A 113 4.34 -16.01 18.02
CA GLU A 113 4.90 -17.21 17.36
C GLU A 113 6.34 -17.55 17.80
N GLU A 114 7.10 -16.55 18.27
CA GLU A 114 8.48 -16.74 18.75
C GLU A 114 8.61 -17.18 20.23
N VAL A 115 7.49 -17.26 20.97
CA VAL A 115 7.46 -17.54 22.43
C VAL A 115 7.11 -19.00 22.77
#